data_AF-A0A0N9HYI6-F1
#
_entry.id   AF-A0A0N9HYI6-F1
#
_cell.length_a   1.000
_cell.length_b   1.000
_cell.length_c   1.000
_cell.angle_alpha   90.00
_cell.angle_beta   90.00
_cell.angle_gamma   90.00
#
_symmetry.space_group_name_H-M   'P 1'
#
loop_
_entity.id
_entity.type
_entity.pdbx_description
1 polymer ?
#
loop_
_entity_poly.entity_id
_entity_poly.type
_entity_poly.pdbx_seq_one_letter_code
_entity_poly.pdbx_strand_id
1 'polypeptide(L)'
;MLQIRRDLVDEMVAHARRDHPDEACGVIAGPEGTDRAERFVPMTNAARSPTFYEFDSTEQLRLYREMDSNDEVPVVIYHSHTATEAYPSRTDIALAGEPGAHYVLVSTRHPEDIELRSYRIVDGEVTEEPVEVVESYLFTHTGADDVPDRG
;
A
#
# COMPACT_ATOMS: atom_id res chain seq x y z
N MET A 1 -0.59 6.65 10.48
CA MET A 1 -1.21 5.35 10.75
C MET A 1 -1.98 4.99 9.51
N LEU A 2 -1.80 3.78 8.98
CA LEU A 2 -2.55 3.29 7.83
C LEU A 2 -3.82 2.59 8.33
N GLN A 3 -5.00 3.00 7.84
CA GLN A 3 -6.25 2.24 7.96
C GLN A 3 -6.54 1.53 6.63
N ILE A 4 -6.56 0.20 6.64
CA ILE A 4 -6.71 -0.59 5.42
C ILE A 4 -7.76 -1.68 5.59
N ARG A 5 -8.55 -1.93 4.55
CA ARG A 5 -9.55 -3.00 4.60
C ARG A 5 -8.90 -4.38 4.59
N ARG A 6 -9.53 -5.34 5.29
CA ARG A 6 -9.05 -6.74 5.35
C ARG A 6 -8.96 -7.39 3.98
N ASP A 7 -9.93 -7.16 3.09
CA ASP A 7 -9.92 -7.72 1.74
C ASP A 7 -8.67 -7.29 0.95
N LEU A 8 -8.28 -6.02 1.06
CA LEU A 8 -7.07 -5.49 0.41
C LEU A 8 -5.77 -6.05 1.01
N VAL A 9 -5.74 -6.28 2.32
CA VAL A 9 -4.63 -6.97 2.98
C VAL A 9 -4.52 -8.41 2.45
N ASP A 10 -5.64 -9.13 2.39
CA ASP A 10 -5.67 -10.50 1.90
C ASP A 10 -5.23 -10.58 0.43
N GLU A 11 -5.62 -9.60 -0.41
CA GLU A 11 -5.15 -9.50 -1.80
C GLU A 11 -3.65 -9.25 -1.92
N MET A 12 -3.08 -8.32 -1.12
CA MET A 12 -1.63 -8.10 -1.07
C MET A 12 -0.87 -9.36 -0.66
N VAL A 13 -1.34 -10.04 0.39
CA VAL A 13 -0.69 -11.26 0.90
C VAL A 13 -0.81 -12.41 -0.11
N ALA A 14 -1.97 -12.56 -0.75
CA ALA A 14 -2.16 -13.56 -1.80
C ALA A 14 -1.25 -13.29 -3.01
N HIS A 15 -1.05 -12.03 -3.39
CA HIS A 15 -0.10 -11.65 -4.43
C HIS A 15 1.33 -12.00 -4.03
N ALA A 16 1.77 -11.56 -2.85
CA ALA A 16 3.12 -11.84 -2.34
C ALA A 16 3.44 -13.34 -2.32
N ARG A 17 2.48 -14.18 -1.89
CA ARG A 17 2.65 -15.64 -1.87
C ARG A 17 2.68 -16.27 -3.27
N ARG A 18 1.91 -15.73 -4.21
CA ARG A 18 1.83 -16.26 -5.57
C ARG A 18 3.12 -16.03 -6.36
N ASP A 19 3.71 -14.86 -6.19
CA ASP A 19 4.87 -14.44 -7.00
C ASP A 19 6.21 -14.83 -6.34
N HIS A 20 6.20 -15.20 -5.05
CA HIS A 20 7.36 -15.80 -4.38
C HIS A 20 7.92 -16.99 -5.21
N PRO A 21 9.25 -17.04 -5.48
CA PRO A 21 10.32 -16.32 -4.80
C PRO A 21 10.67 -14.94 -5.36
N ASP A 22 10.00 -14.44 -6.39
CA ASP A 22 10.19 -13.06 -6.86
C ASP A 22 9.42 -12.09 -5.96
N GLU A 23 9.89 -10.85 -5.84
CA GLU A 23 9.14 -9.82 -5.13
C GLU A 23 7.88 -9.47 -5.92
N ALA A 24 6.72 -9.58 -5.28
CA ALA A 24 5.48 -8.98 -5.74
C ALA A 24 5.51 -7.47 -5.49
N CYS A 25 4.84 -6.70 -6.32
CA CYS A 25 4.71 -5.25 -6.14
C CYS A 25 3.37 -4.73 -6.65
N GLY A 26 2.91 -3.60 -6.13
CA GLY A 26 1.71 -2.96 -6.66
C GLY A 26 1.28 -1.72 -5.91
N VAL A 27 0.07 -1.27 -6.23
CA VAL A 27 -0.54 -0.06 -5.67
C VAL A 27 -1.93 -0.37 -5.16
N ILE A 28 -2.34 0.28 -4.07
CA ILE A 28 -3.75 0.42 -3.73
C ILE A 28 -4.11 1.89 -3.90
N ALA A 29 -4.91 2.16 -4.93
CA ALA A 29 -5.36 3.51 -5.25
C ALA A 29 -6.58 3.87 -4.42
N GLY A 30 -6.84 5.16 -4.28
CA GLY A 30 -8.08 5.66 -3.70
C GLY A 30 -8.25 7.16 -3.83
N PRO A 31 -9.39 7.71 -3.40
CA PRO A 31 -9.77 9.09 -3.71
C PRO A 31 -8.78 10.10 -3.13
N GLU A 32 -8.37 11.08 -3.95
CA GLU A 32 -7.46 12.14 -3.53
C GLU A 32 -7.97 12.86 -2.27
N GLY A 33 -7.05 13.15 -1.34
CA GLY A 33 -7.36 13.87 -0.10
C GLY A 33 -8.07 13.06 0.99
N THR A 34 -8.30 11.76 0.79
CA THR A 34 -9.01 10.91 1.76
C THR A 34 -8.11 9.96 2.57
N ASP A 35 -6.91 9.66 2.08
CA ASP A 35 -6.00 8.63 2.65
C ASP A 35 -6.64 7.23 2.71
N ARG A 36 -7.72 6.99 1.94
CA ARG A 36 -8.44 5.71 1.92
C ARG A 36 -7.98 4.83 0.78
N ALA A 37 -7.42 3.68 1.09
CA ALA A 37 -7.02 2.66 0.13
C ALA A 37 -8.26 1.87 -0.35
N GLU A 38 -8.65 1.98 -1.62
CA GLU A 38 -9.93 1.43 -2.09
C GLU A 38 -9.80 0.40 -3.21
N ARG A 39 -8.86 0.59 -4.15
CA ARG A 39 -8.72 -0.20 -5.38
C ARG A 39 -7.36 -0.88 -5.48
N PHE A 40 -7.33 -2.20 -5.34
CA PHE A 40 -6.11 -3.00 -5.47
C PHE A 40 -5.67 -3.14 -6.93
N VAL A 41 -4.40 -2.81 -7.18
CA VAL A 41 -3.75 -2.92 -8.49
C VAL A 41 -2.43 -3.69 -8.33
N PRO A 42 -2.42 -5.01 -8.57
CA PRO A 42 -1.17 -5.75 -8.64
C PRO A 42 -0.40 -5.34 -9.89
N MET A 43 0.91 -5.13 -9.74
CA MET A 43 1.80 -4.74 -10.82
C MET A 43 2.78 -5.87 -11.11
N THR A 44 3.18 -6.00 -12.38
CA THR A 44 4.24 -6.91 -12.78
C THR A 44 5.59 -6.37 -12.31
N ASN A 45 6.35 -7.19 -11.58
CA ASN A 45 7.76 -6.94 -11.32
C ASN A 45 8.57 -7.21 -12.60
N ALA A 46 8.89 -6.17 -13.34
CA ALA A 46 9.66 -6.24 -14.59
C ALA A 46 11.09 -6.77 -14.38
N ALA A 47 11.65 -6.58 -13.18
CA ALA A 47 12.98 -7.08 -12.84
C ALA A 47 13.01 -8.60 -12.59
N ARG A 48 11.86 -9.23 -12.28
CA ARG A 48 11.74 -10.67 -11.95
C ARG A 48 12.81 -11.11 -10.97
N SER A 49 12.87 -10.41 -9.84
CA SER A 49 13.96 -10.51 -8.88
C SER A 49 13.42 -10.80 -7.49
N PRO A 50 14.13 -11.64 -6.69
CA PRO A 50 13.75 -11.98 -5.33
C PRO A 50 14.04 -10.89 -4.29
N THR A 51 14.79 -9.84 -4.68
CA THR A 51 15.27 -8.79 -3.76
C THR A 51 15.13 -7.38 -4.33
N PHE A 52 14.39 -7.24 -5.42
CA PHE A 52 14.19 -5.97 -6.09
C PHE A 52 12.93 -6.02 -6.94
N TYR A 53 12.18 -4.92 -6.96
CA TYR A 53 11.08 -4.73 -7.89
C TYR A 53 11.28 -3.50 -8.75
N GLU A 54 10.75 -3.60 -9.97
CA GLU A 54 10.56 -2.47 -10.88
C GLU A 54 9.18 -2.63 -11.50
N PHE A 55 8.33 -1.61 -11.41
CA PHE A 55 7.04 -1.67 -12.11
C PHE A 55 7.26 -1.77 -13.61
N ASP A 56 6.48 -2.61 -14.28
CA ASP A 56 6.41 -2.56 -15.73
C ASP A 56 5.98 -1.15 -16.19
N SER A 57 6.82 -0.50 -16.99
CA SER A 57 6.61 0.88 -17.43
C SER A 57 5.29 1.10 -18.20
N THR A 58 4.79 0.07 -18.90
CA THR A 58 3.52 0.17 -19.64
C THR A 58 2.33 0.09 -18.68
N GLU A 59 2.38 -0.83 -17.72
CA GLU A 59 1.39 -0.93 -16.65
C GLU A 59 1.39 0.35 -15.79
N GLN A 60 2.58 0.87 -15.46
CA GLN A 60 2.70 2.10 -14.67
C GLN A 60 2.05 3.28 -15.38
N LEU A 61 2.38 3.51 -16.66
CA LEU A 61 1.76 4.59 -17.43
C LEU A 61 0.23 4.45 -17.51
N ARG A 62 -0.27 3.21 -17.62
CA ARG A 62 -1.70 2.93 -17.63
C ARG A 62 -2.35 3.24 -16.28
N LEU A 63 -1.75 2.77 -15.19
CA LEU A 63 -2.23 2.99 -13.83
C LEU A 63 -2.37 4.48 -13.53
N TYR A 64 -1.35 5.28 -13.82
CA TYR A 64 -1.40 6.73 -13.55
C TYR A 64 -2.47 7.45 -14.40
N ARG A 65 -2.73 7.01 -15.64
CA ARG A 65 -3.83 7.55 -16.45
C ARG A 65 -5.20 7.18 -15.90
N GLU A 66 -5.35 5.95 -15.41
CA GLU A 66 -6.60 5.49 -14.80
C GLU A 66 -6.86 6.23 -13.49
N MET A 67 -5.84 6.43 -12.65
CA MET A 67 -5.95 7.21 -11.41
C MET A 67 -6.33 8.67 -11.67
N ASP A 68 -5.68 9.33 -12.63
CA ASP A 68 -6.00 10.71 -13.05
C ASP A 68 -7.45 10.83 -13.56
N SER A 69 -7.94 9.83 -14.30
CA SER A 69 -9.33 9.80 -14.79
C SER A 69 -10.37 9.58 -13.70
N ASN A 70 -9.96 9.06 -12.54
CA ASN A 70 -10.83 8.68 -11.44
C ASN A 70 -10.69 9.61 -10.21
N ASP A 71 -9.89 10.67 -10.29
CA ASP A 71 -9.51 11.52 -9.15
C ASP A 71 -8.90 10.70 -7.98
N GLU A 72 -8.06 9.72 -8.32
CA GLU A 72 -7.37 8.82 -7.38
C GLU A 72 -5.88 9.14 -7.24
N VAL A 73 -5.30 8.74 -6.11
CA VAL A 73 -3.86 8.78 -5.83
C VAL A 73 -3.36 7.41 -5.35
N PRO A 74 -2.04 7.11 -5.45
CA PRO A 74 -1.47 5.91 -4.88
C PRO A 74 -1.42 6.01 -3.35
N VAL A 75 -2.49 5.60 -2.67
CA VAL A 75 -2.57 5.63 -1.20
C VAL A 75 -1.59 4.65 -0.57
N VAL A 76 -1.50 3.44 -1.11
CA VAL A 76 -0.51 2.43 -0.71
C VAL A 76 0.35 2.06 -1.90
N ILE A 77 1.65 2.01 -1.71
CA ILE A 77 2.60 1.33 -2.60
C ILE A 77 3.15 0.16 -1.81
N TYR A 78 3.06 -1.05 -2.34
CA TYR A 78 3.55 -2.22 -1.64
C TYR A 78 4.52 -3.02 -2.49
N HIS A 79 5.41 -3.71 -1.78
CA HIS A 79 6.20 -4.80 -2.33
C HIS A 79 6.43 -5.87 -1.27
N SER A 80 6.75 -7.08 -1.72
CA SER A 80 7.05 -8.19 -0.82
C SER A 80 8.56 -8.40 -0.68
N HIS A 81 9.03 -8.73 0.51
CA HIS A 81 10.35 -9.30 0.72
C HIS A 81 10.27 -10.82 0.86
N THR A 82 11.14 -11.53 0.17
CA THR A 82 11.10 -13.01 0.12
C THR A 82 11.98 -13.69 1.16
N ALA A 83 13.02 -12.99 1.65
CA ALA A 83 14.01 -13.54 2.59
C ALA A 83 14.31 -12.64 3.80
N THR A 84 13.84 -11.39 3.79
CA THR A 84 14.13 -10.37 4.81
C THR A 84 12.86 -9.92 5.51
N GLU A 85 13.03 -9.23 6.63
CA GLU A 85 11.94 -8.59 7.37
C GLU A 85 11.21 -7.58 6.49
N ALA A 86 9.96 -7.30 6.85
CA ALA A 86 9.17 -6.24 6.25
C ALA A 86 9.69 -4.85 6.68
N TYR A 87 10.93 -4.52 6.34
CA TYR A 87 11.57 -3.24 6.63
C TYR A 87 12.25 -2.70 5.36
N PRO A 88 12.07 -1.42 5.00
CA PRO A 88 12.55 -0.90 3.72
C PRO A 88 14.09 -0.95 3.62
N SER A 89 14.56 -1.47 2.49
CA SER A 89 15.98 -1.50 2.13
C SER A 89 16.48 -0.10 1.79
N ARG A 90 17.80 0.08 1.72
CA ARG A 90 18.40 1.35 1.23
C ARG A 90 17.95 1.71 -0.19
N THR A 91 17.71 0.69 -1.02
CA THR A 91 17.23 0.89 -2.39
C THR A 91 15.78 1.34 -2.38
N ASP A 92 14.92 0.73 -1.56
CA ASP A 92 13.51 1.07 -1.43
C ASP A 92 13.36 2.55 -1.02
N ILE A 93 14.15 2.97 -0.01
CA ILE A 93 14.17 4.36 0.48
C ILE A 93 14.61 5.32 -0.62
N ALA A 94 15.60 4.95 -1.44
CA ALA A 94 16.11 5.80 -2.51
C ALA A 94 15.13 5.92 -3.70
N LEU A 95 14.24 4.94 -3.88
CA LEU A 95 13.25 4.90 -4.96
C LEU A 95 11.86 5.39 -4.52
N ALA A 96 11.65 5.61 -3.22
CA ALA A 96 10.41 6.16 -2.67
C ALA A 96 10.18 7.60 -3.14
N GLY A 97 9.42 7.75 -4.23
CA GLY A 97 9.16 9.03 -4.89
C GLY A 97 7.80 9.65 -4.60
N GLU A 98 6.91 8.95 -3.90
CA GLU A 98 5.53 9.36 -3.57
C GLU A 98 5.44 9.72 -2.07
N PRO A 99 5.56 11.01 -1.68
CA PRO A 99 5.63 11.41 -0.28
C PRO A 99 4.32 11.20 0.49
N GLY A 100 3.19 11.19 -0.23
CA GLY A 100 1.86 10.98 0.33
C GLY A 100 1.47 9.51 0.47
N ALA A 101 2.27 8.58 -0.07
CA ALA A 101 1.96 7.16 -0.05
C ALA A 101 2.33 6.49 1.28
N HIS A 102 1.63 5.42 1.60
CA HIS A 102 2.02 4.43 2.59
C HIS A 102 2.85 3.34 1.91
N TYR A 103 4.12 3.19 2.29
CA TYR A 103 4.99 2.13 1.78
C TYR A 103 4.79 0.88 2.63
N VAL A 104 4.02 -0.07 2.12
CA VAL A 104 3.69 -1.32 2.81
C VAL A 104 4.61 -2.43 2.37
N LEU A 105 5.30 -3.06 3.33
CA LEU A 105 6.14 -4.21 3.06
C LEU A 105 5.46 -5.47 3.58
N VAL A 106 5.47 -6.52 2.76
CA VAL A 106 4.97 -7.85 3.11
C VAL A 106 6.12 -8.85 3.10
N SER A 107 6.52 -9.37 4.26
CA SER A 107 7.53 -10.43 4.30
C SER A 107 6.88 -11.80 4.14
N THR A 108 7.43 -12.59 3.21
CA THR A 108 7.10 -14.01 2.98
C THR A 108 8.26 -14.94 3.40
N ARG A 109 9.24 -14.43 4.16
CA ARG A 109 10.44 -15.18 4.59
C ARG A 109 10.11 -16.44 5.40
N HIS A 110 8.94 -16.47 6.03
CA HIS A 110 8.42 -17.59 6.79
C HIS A 110 7.18 -18.15 6.07
N PRO A 111 7.14 -19.44 5.69
CA PRO A 111 6.01 -19.98 4.92
C PRO A 111 4.65 -19.90 5.63
N GLU A 112 4.67 -20.01 6.96
CA GLU A 112 3.46 -20.10 7.80
C GLU A 112 3.02 -18.73 8.36
N ASP A 113 3.91 -17.73 8.35
CA ASP A 113 3.70 -16.42 8.97
C ASP A 113 3.81 -15.32 7.91
N ILE A 114 3.08 -14.22 8.10
CA ILE A 114 3.19 -13.03 7.26
C ILE A 114 3.44 -11.82 8.14
N GLU A 115 4.49 -11.08 7.81
CA GLU A 115 4.76 -9.78 8.42
C GLU A 115 4.29 -8.69 7.46
N LEU A 116 3.40 -7.82 7.91
CA LEU A 116 2.95 -6.65 7.16
C LEU A 116 3.23 -5.41 7.98
N ARG A 117 4.00 -4.47 7.42
CA ARG A 117 4.40 -3.22 8.08
C ARG A 117 4.26 -2.06 7.13
N SER A 118 3.95 -0.86 7.65
CA SER A 118 3.75 0.36 6.86
C SER A 118 4.75 1.44 7.27
N TYR A 119 5.22 2.19 6.28
CA TYR A 119 6.19 3.26 6.46
C TYR A 119 5.78 4.51 5.70
N ARG A 120 6.03 5.67 6.29
CA ARG A 120 6.13 6.94 5.58
C ARG A 120 7.61 7.18 5.25
N ILE A 121 7.89 7.47 3.97
CA ILE A 121 9.23 7.75 3.48
C ILE A 121 9.21 9.12 2.80
N VAL A 122 9.86 10.10 3.42
CA VAL A 122 9.91 11.49 2.93
C VAL A 122 11.34 11.98 3.02
N ASP A 123 11.89 12.48 1.92
CA ASP A 123 13.28 12.98 1.83
C ASP A 123 14.34 12.00 2.38
N GLY A 124 14.09 10.70 2.23
CA GLY A 124 14.95 9.61 2.73
C GLY A 124 14.80 9.29 4.23
N GLU A 125 13.94 10.02 4.95
CA GLU A 125 13.59 9.71 6.34
C GLU A 125 12.49 8.64 6.39
N VAL A 126 12.74 7.56 7.15
CA VAL A 126 11.82 6.43 7.31
C VAL A 126 11.14 6.52 8.66
N THR A 127 9.81 6.59 8.65
CA THR A 127 8.98 6.52 9.86
C THR A 127 8.02 5.35 9.74
N GLU A 128 8.16 4.35 10.61
CA GLU A 128 7.17 3.29 10.73
C GLU A 128 5.87 3.85 11.31
N GLU A 129 4.73 3.39 10.79
CA GLU A 129 3.43 3.72 11.32
C GLU A 129 2.59 2.46 11.58
N PRO A 130 1.69 2.48 12.58
CA PRO A 130 0.81 1.36 12.83
C PRO A 130 -0.12 1.13 11.65
N VAL A 131 -0.47 -0.15 11.43
CA VAL A 131 -1.48 -0.59 10.48
C VAL A 131 -2.70 -1.06 11.25
N GLU A 132 -3.83 -0.43 11.00
CA GLU A 132 -5.13 -0.83 11.53
C GLU A 132 -5.94 -1.48 10.41
N VAL A 133 -6.22 -2.78 10.58
CA VAL A 133 -7.03 -3.56 9.63
C VAL A 133 -8.50 -3.46 10.00
N VAL A 134 -9.32 -2.96 9.08
CA VAL A 134 -10.76 -2.76 9.27
C VAL A 134 -11.58 -3.63 8.31
N GLU A 135 -12.82 -3.97 8.65
CA GLU A 135 -13.72 -4.70 7.73
C GLU A 135 -14.35 -3.78 6.69
N SER A 136 -14.55 -2.50 7.03
CA SER A 136 -15.10 -1.47 6.15
C SER A 136 -14.75 -0.07 6.66
N TYR A 137 -14.83 0.93 5.78
CA TYR A 137 -14.59 2.34 6.14
C TYR A 137 -15.81 3.06 6.74
N LEU A 138 -16.91 2.36 6.99
CA LEU A 138 -18.24 2.93 7.30
C LEU A 138 -18.42 3.51 8.72
N PHE A 139 -17.34 3.74 9.50
CA PHE A 139 -17.46 4.15 10.91
C PHE A 139 -16.61 5.35 11.34
N THR A 140 -16.39 6.35 10.47
CA THR A 140 -15.75 7.62 10.88
C THR A 140 -16.71 8.80 11.05
N HIS A 141 -18.02 8.57 11.22
CA HIS A 141 -18.98 9.63 11.57
C HIS A 141 -19.77 9.25 12.84
N THR A 142 -19.19 9.50 14.00
CA THR A 142 -19.97 9.77 15.22
C THR A 142 -19.54 11.11 15.79
N GLY A 143 -20.26 12.14 15.35
CA GLY A 143 -20.24 13.49 15.88
C GLY A 143 -21.46 14.21 15.34
N ALA A 144 -22.65 13.73 15.72
CA ALA A 144 -23.88 14.45 15.47
C ALA A 144 -23.87 15.72 16.34
N ASP A 145 -23.47 16.84 15.73
CA ASP A 145 -23.97 18.16 16.10
C ASP A 145 -25.45 18.22 15.68
N ASP A 146 -26.32 17.63 16.50
CA ASP A 146 -27.75 17.93 16.48
C ASP A 146 -28.08 18.73 17.75
N VAL A 147 -27.72 20.01 17.74
CA VAL A 147 -28.42 21.01 18.55
C VAL A 147 -29.45 21.67 17.64
N PRO A 148 -30.73 21.26 17.66
CA PRO A 148 -31.76 22.10 17.09
C PRO A 148 -31.94 23.32 17.99
N ASP A 149 -31.64 24.48 17.40
CA ASP A 149 -32.00 25.79 17.92
C ASP A 149 -33.52 25.90 18.12
N ARG A 150 -33.88 26.76 19.05
CA ARG A 150 -35.18 26.93 19.71
C ARG A 150 -36.34 27.22 18.75
N GLY A 151 -37.51 26.71 19.14
CA GLY A 151 -38.84 27.25 18.82
C GLY A 151 -39.74 27.17 20.04
#